data_AF-A0A0A0NSI3-F1
#
_entry.id   AF-A0A0A0NSI3-F1
#
_cell.length_a   1.000
_cell.length_b   1.000
_cell.length_c   1.000
_cell.angle_alpha   90.00
_cell.angle_beta   90.00
_cell.angle_gamma   90.00
#
_symmetry.space_group_name_H-M   'P 1'
#
loop_
_entity.id
_entity.type
_entity.pdbx_description
1 polymer ?
#
loop_
_entity_poly.entity_id
_entity_poly.type
_entity_poly.pdbx_seq_one_letter_code
_entity_poly.pdbx_strand_id
1 'polypeptide(L)'
;MTSNVDALFARGGFAPDRVFTPQGDYGRYQCATPCIPSTWDSRPLITRLLAAYDPATGAVTDPSALPRCPNCGGEVEINVRIGPEFVDTPYLPAGRRLQQWLGTAHVDTRLLILEFGAGFNTPGVVRWPGEHLTRHFPHARLVRVNSTHPETPADLSGRTLPVPVEAGDLLDALTLPHLTPDPTETP
;
A
#
# COMPACT_ATOMS: atom_id res chain seq x y z
N MET A 1 -0.19 5.03 3.54
CA MET A 1 -0.42 4.76 2.10
C MET A 1 0.44 3.58 1.71
N THR A 2 -0.03 2.70 0.82
CA THR A 2 0.74 1.53 0.39
C THR A 2 0.48 1.22 -1.09
N SER A 3 1.49 0.68 -1.78
CA SER A 3 1.33 0.08 -3.10
C SER A 3 0.86 -1.38 -3.04
N ASN A 4 0.88 -1.99 -1.86
CA ASN A 4 0.41 -3.36 -1.68
C ASN A 4 -1.11 -3.44 -1.81
N VAL A 5 -1.58 -4.59 -2.28
CA VAL A 5 -3.00 -4.88 -2.53
C VAL A 5 -3.46 -6.14 -1.77
N ASP A 6 -2.72 -6.52 -0.73
CA ASP A 6 -2.89 -7.76 0.06
C ASP A 6 -3.79 -7.59 1.32
N ALA A 7 -4.23 -6.37 1.59
CA ALA A 7 -4.97 -5.96 2.77
C ALA A 7 -4.29 -6.26 4.13
N LEU A 8 -2.97 -6.48 4.17
CA LEU A 8 -2.25 -6.84 5.41
C LEU A 8 -2.31 -5.74 6.47
N PHE A 9 -2.35 -4.46 6.09
CA PHE A 9 -2.55 -3.37 7.06
C PHE A 9 -3.89 -3.49 7.80
N ALA A 10 -4.99 -3.65 7.07
CA ALA A 10 -6.32 -3.81 7.68
C ALA A 10 -6.39 -5.10 8.52
N ARG A 11 -5.84 -6.20 8.02
CA ARG A 11 -5.76 -7.49 8.74
C ARG A 11 -4.87 -7.41 9.99
N GLY A 12 -3.85 -6.56 9.97
CA GLY A 12 -2.97 -6.26 11.09
C GLY A 12 -3.55 -5.26 12.10
N GLY A 13 -4.82 -4.87 11.96
CA GLY A 13 -5.51 -4.01 12.91
C GLY A 13 -5.40 -2.51 12.65
N PHE A 14 -4.83 -2.07 11.53
CA PHE A 14 -4.88 -0.66 11.15
C PHE A 14 -6.32 -0.28 10.79
N ALA A 15 -6.75 0.90 11.24
CA ALA A 15 -8.06 1.45 10.89
C ALA A 15 -8.17 1.60 9.36
N PRO A 16 -9.10 0.88 8.68
CA PRO A 16 -9.14 0.84 7.22
C PRO A 16 -9.30 2.23 6.57
N ASP A 17 -10.00 3.14 7.26
CA ASP A 17 -10.20 4.50 6.80
C ASP A 17 -8.91 5.35 6.79
N ARG A 18 -7.87 4.92 7.51
CA ARG A 18 -6.52 5.53 7.53
C ARG A 18 -5.52 4.85 6.58
N VAL A 19 -5.93 3.81 5.86
CA VAL A 19 -5.09 3.09 4.91
C VAL A 19 -5.52 3.45 3.48
N PHE A 20 -4.70 4.24 2.79
CA PHE A 20 -4.92 4.53 1.37
C PHE A 20 -4.15 3.53 0.48
N THR A 21 -4.89 2.81 -0.36
CA THR A 21 -4.43 1.77 -1.30
C THR A 21 -4.70 2.17 -2.77
N PRO A 22 -3.96 3.13 -3.34
CA PRO A 22 -4.19 3.63 -4.72
C PRO A 22 -4.00 2.58 -5.83
N GLN A 23 -3.43 1.42 -5.50
CA GLN A 23 -3.14 0.32 -6.42
C GLN A 23 -4.20 -0.78 -6.44
N GLY A 24 -5.21 -0.73 -5.57
CA GLY A 24 -6.28 -1.73 -5.52
C GLY A 24 -6.26 -2.64 -4.29
N ASP A 25 -6.95 -3.77 -4.41
CA ASP A 25 -7.13 -4.77 -3.34
C ASP A 25 -7.54 -6.12 -3.97
N TYR A 26 -6.81 -7.20 -3.67
CA TYR A 26 -7.15 -8.57 -4.12
C TYR A 26 -8.49 -9.06 -3.57
N GLY A 27 -8.97 -8.48 -2.47
CA GLY A 27 -10.31 -8.69 -1.91
C GLY A 27 -11.43 -8.10 -2.76
N ARG A 28 -11.13 -7.45 -3.88
CA ARG A 28 -12.12 -6.81 -4.75
C ARG A 28 -11.94 -7.21 -6.21
N TYR A 29 -13.03 -7.23 -6.95
CA TYR A 29 -13.03 -7.36 -8.41
C TYR A 29 -13.82 -6.24 -9.07
N GLN A 30 -13.57 -6.00 -10.35
CA GLN A 30 -14.19 -4.97 -11.18
C GLN A 30 -14.63 -5.55 -12.53
N CYS A 31 -15.42 -4.80 -13.29
CA CYS A 31 -15.67 -5.14 -14.69
C CYS A 31 -14.43 -4.81 -15.51
N ALA A 32 -14.01 -5.71 -16.40
CA ALA A 32 -12.83 -5.53 -17.25
C ALA A 32 -12.99 -4.35 -18.23
N THR A 33 -14.23 -4.08 -18.66
CA THR A 33 -14.61 -2.82 -19.30
C THR A 33 -15.50 -2.07 -18.31
N PRO A 34 -14.99 -1.13 -17.51
CA PRO A 34 -15.69 -0.55 -16.35
C PRO A 34 -16.99 0.17 -16.73
N CYS A 35 -18.07 -0.61 -16.90
CA CYS A 35 -19.38 -0.15 -17.32
C CYS A 35 -20.04 0.75 -16.27
N ILE A 36 -19.61 0.62 -15.01
CA ILE A 36 -19.93 1.50 -13.89
C ILE A 36 -18.72 1.61 -12.97
N PRO A 37 -18.56 2.72 -12.21
CA PRO A 37 -17.47 2.91 -11.27
C PRO A 37 -17.72 2.14 -9.96
N SER A 38 -17.82 0.82 -10.04
CA SER A 38 -18.09 -0.06 -8.89
C SER A 38 -17.19 -1.28 -8.88
N THR A 39 -16.98 -1.80 -7.68
CA THR A 39 -16.20 -3.01 -7.42
C THR A 39 -16.95 -3.85 -6.40
N TRP A 40 -16.67 -5.15 -6.38
CA TRP A 40 -17.40 -6.14 -5.60
C TRP A 40 -16.44 -7.02 -4.82
N ASP A 41 -16.93 -7.65 -3.74
CA ASP A 41 -16.14 -8.58 -2.93
C ASP A 41 -15.72 -9.80 -3.76
N SER A 42 -14.42 -10.10 -3.79
CA SER A 42 -13.89 -11.23 -4.55
C SER A 42 -14.13 -12.58 -3.85
N ARG A 43 -14.41 -12.60 -2.54
CA ARG A 43 -14.56 -13.87 -1.80
C ARG A 43 -15.63 -14.80 -2.38
N PRO A 44 -16.89 -14.38 -2.66
CA PRO A 44 -17.89 -15.27 -3.25
C PRO A 44 -17.49 -15.78 -4.64
N LEU A 45 -16.83 -14.94 -5.43
CA LEU A 45 -16.32 -15.28 -6.76
C LEU A 45 -15.25 -16.37 -6.65
N ILE A 46 -14.26 -16.18 -5.77
CA ILE A 46 -13.16 -17.12 -5.56
C ILE A 46 -13.68 -18.44 -4.98
N THR A 47 -14.62 -18.41 -4.04
CA THR A 47 -15.26 -19.63 -3.51
C THR A 47 -15.90 -20.46 -4.60
N ARG A 48 -16.64 -19.83 -5.53
CA ARG A 48 -17.27 -20.52 -6.67
C ARG A 48 -16.23 -21.07 -7.65
N LEU A 49 -15.19 -20.30 -7.97
CA LEU A 49 -14.12 -20.75 -8.87
C LEU A 49 -13.37 -21.95 -8.29
N LEU A 50 -13.03 -21.91 -7.01
CA LEU A 50 -12.31 -23.00 -6.33
C LEU A 50 -13.12 -24.31 -6.29
N ALA A 51 -14.45 -24.22 -6.18
CA ALA A 51 -15.31 -25.40 -6.22
C ALA A 51 -15.31 -26.11 -7.59
N ALA A 52 -14.96 -25.38 -8.66
CA ALA A 52 -14.89 -25.89 -10.03
C ALA A 52 -13.43 -26.03 -10.54
N TYR A 53 -12.43 -25.73 -9.72
CA TYR A 53 -11.02 -25.71 -10.10
C TYR A 53 -10.40 -27.10 -10.01
N ASP A 54 -9.77 -27.55 -11.10
CA ASP A 54 -8.96 -28.76 -11.12
C ASP A 54 -7.49 -28.41 -10.84
N PRO A 55 -6.94 -28.79 -9.67
CA PRO A 55 -5.55 -28.48 -9.32
C PRO A 55 -4.51 -29.25 -10.15
N ALA A 56 -4.87 -30.36 -10.81
CA ALA A 56 -3.95 -31.12 -11.64
C ALA A 56 -3.69 -30.44 -12.99
N THR A 57 -4.71 -29.78 -13.55
CA THR A 57 -4.65 -29.12 -14.87
C THR A 57 -4.60 -27.61 -14.78
N GLY A 58 -5.01 -27.03 -13.64
CA GLY A 58 -5.18 -25.59 -13.47
C GLY A 58 -6.44 -25.03 -14.15
N ALA A 59 -7.34 -25.88 -14.65
CA ALA A 59 -8.53 -25.46 -15.39
C ALA A 59 -9.75 -25.28 -14.48
N VAL A 60 -10.69 -24.43 -14.92
CA VAL A 60 -12.04 -24.37 -14.36
C VAL A 60 -12.93 -25.32 -15.16
N THR A 61 -13.40 -26.38 -14.50
CA THR A 61 -14.13 -27.50 -15.14
C THR A 61 -15.59 -27.17 -15.47
N ASP A 62 -16.18 -26.20 -14.78
CA ASP A 62 -17.54 -25.69 -15.03
C ASP A 62 -17.50 -24.25 -15.57
N PRO A 63 -17.78 -24.02 -16.87
CA PRO A 63 -17.84 -22.68 -17.44
C PRO A 63 -18.87 -21.76 -16.76
N SER A 64 -19.91 -22.31 -16.13
CA SER A 64 -20.92 -21.52 -15.41
C SER A 64 -20.35 -20.90 -14.12
N ALA A 65 -19.24 -21.44 -13.60
CA ALA A 65 -18.51 -20.91 -12.46
C ALA A 65 -17.66 -19.67 -12.81
N LEU A 66 -17.45 -19.38 -14.09
CA LEU A 66 -16.72 -18.19 -14.52
C LEU A 66 -17.47 -16.91 -14.10
N PRO A 67 -16.75 -15.90 -13.59
CA PRO A 67 -17.38 -14.67 -13.14
C PRO A 67 -17.77 -13.74 -14.26
N ARG A 68 -18.87 -13.04 -14.04
CA ARG A 68 -19.42 -12.04 -14.94
C ARG A 68 -19.74 -10.78 -14.16
N CYS A 69 -19.70 -9.64 -14.84
CA CYS A 69 -20.06 -8.38 -14.25
C CYS A 69 -21.53 -8.45 -13.83
N PRO A 70 -21.88 -8.18 -12.56
CA PRO A 70 -23.26 -8.23 -12.11
C PRO A 70 -24.12 -7.10 -12.71
N ASN A 71 -23.50 -6.10 -13.34
CA ASN A 71 -24.20 -5.01 -14.02
C ASN A 71 -24.44 -5.29 -15.52
N CYS A 72 -23.41 -5.65 -16.29
CA CYS A 72 -23.51 -5.79 -17.75
C CYS A 72 -23.34 -7.23 -18.28
N GLY A 73 -23.01 -8.21 -17.42
CA GLY A 73 -22.74 -9.59 -17.83
C GLY A 73 -21.38 -9.82 -18.52
N GLY A 74 -20.60 -8.76 -18.74
CA GLY A 74 -19.27 -8.82 -19.34
C GLY A 74 -18.21 -9.46 -18.46
N GLU A 75 -16.97 -9.50 -18.95
CA GLU A 75 -15.83 -10.05 -18.21
C GLU A 75 -15.49 -9.19 -16.98
N VAL A 76 -14.86 -9.84 -16.01
CA VAL A 76 -14.39 -9.20 -14.78
C VAL A 76 -12.94 -9.56 -14.53
N GLU A 77 -12.29 -8.70 -13.77
CA GLU A 77 -10.90 -8.87 -13.36
C GLU A 77 -10.75 -8.47 -11.89
N ILE A 78 -9.68 -8.94 -11.25
CA ILE A 78 -9.33 -8.50 -9.91
C ILE A 78 -8.99 -7.01 -9.94
N ASN A 79 -9.46 -6.25 -8.96
CA ASN A 79 -9.34 -4.79 -8.94
C ASN A 79 -7.95 -4.37 -8.47
N VAL A 80 -7.00 -4.44 -9.39
CA VAL A 80 -5.61 -3.97 -9.25
C VAL A 80 -5.28 -3.03 -10.39
N ARG A 81 -4.55 -1.95 -10.10
CA ARG A 81 -4.20 -0.95 -11.12
C ARG A 81 -3.16 -1.50 -12.09
N ILE A 82 -3.63 -1.91 -13.26
CA ILE A 82 -2.79 -2.31 -14.39
C ILE A 82 -2.92 -1.36 -15.60
N GLY A 83 -4.02 -0.60 -15.66
CA GLY A 83 -4.36 0.24 -16.81
C GLY A 83 -5.42 1.30 -16.48
N PRO A 84 -5.85 2.10 -17.48
CA PRO A 84 -6.86 3.15 -17.31
C PRO A 84 -8.25 2.64 -16.90
N GLU A 85 -8.51 1.34 -17.04
CA GLU A 85 -9.74 0.65 -16.68
C GLU A 85 -9.91 0.49 -15.17
N PHE A 86 -8.86 0.75 -14.38
CA PHE A 86 -8.89 0.60 -12.93
C PHE A 86 -9.96 1.48 -12.28
N VAL A 87 -10.91 0.83 -11.61
CA VAL A 87 -11.95 1.51 -10.82
C VAL A 87 -11.39 1.88 -9.45
N ASP A 88 -11.13 3.17 -9.26
CA ASP A 88 -10.48 3.71 -8.06
C ASP A 88 -11.45 4.24 -6.98
N THR A 89 -12.74 4.34 -7.33
CA THR A 89 -13.78 4.96 -6.50
C THR A 89 -13.81 4.48 -5.04
N PRO A 90 -13.62 3.17 -4.73
CA PRO A 90 -13.58 2.69 -3.34
C PRO A 90 -12.43 3.28 -2.50
N TYR A 91 -11.33 3.68 -3.13
CA TYR A 91 -10.10 4.11 -2.46
C TYR A 91 -10.00 5.63 -2.31
N LEU A 92 -10.72 6.38 -3.14
CA LEU A 92 -10.74 7.85 -3.12
C LEU A 92 -11.07 8.45 -1.74
N PRO A 93 -12.00 7.92 -0.93
CA PRO A 93 -12.27 8.49 0.39
C PRO A 93 -11.06 8.50 1.32
N ALA A 94 -10.26 7.41 1.35
CA ALA A 94 -9.04 7.35 2.16
C ALA A 94 -7.96 8.30 1.62
N GLY A 95 -7.83 8.39 0.30
CA GLY A 95 -6.95 9.36 -0.35
C GLY A 95 -7.32 10.80 0.00
N ARG A 96 -8.61 11.15 -0.05
CA ARG A 96 -9.12 12.49 0.33
C ARG A 96 -8.85 12.81 1.79
N ARG A 97 -9.04 11.85 2.71
CA ARG A 97 -8.70 12.05 4.13
C ARG A 97 -7.20 12.31 4.34
N LEU A 98 -6.34 11.56 3.66
CA LEU A 98 -4.89 11.79 3.69
C LEU A 98 -4.54 13.20 3.17
N GLN A 99 -5.10 13.59 2.03
CA GLN A 99 -4.88 14.92 1.44
C GLN A 99 -5.41 16.04 2.35
N GLN A 100 -6.59 15.88 2.94
CA GLN A 100 -7.15 16.84 3.87
C GLN A 100 -6.27 16.99 5.11
N TRP A 101 -5.85 15.88 5.73
CA TRP A 101 -4.97 15.91 6.89
C TRP A 101 -3.65 16.64 6.60
N LEU A 102 -3.01 16.32 5.47
CA LEU A 102 -1.80 17.01 5.01
C LEU A 102 -2.04 18.49 4.72
N GLY A 103 -3.15 18.84 4.06
CA GLY A 103 -3.49 20.22 3.69
C GLY A 103 -3.86 21.11 4.88
N THR A 104 -4.30 20.52 6.00
CA THR A 104 -4.55 21.25 7.26
C THR A 104 -3.32 21.41 8.14
N ALA A 105 -2.21 20.74 7.82
CA ALA A 105 -0.99 20.84 8.60
C ALA A 105 -0.32 22.21 8.39
N HIS A 106 0.16 22.84 9.46
CA HIS A 106 0.93 24.08 9.37
C HIS A 106 2.25 23.82 8.63
N VAL A 107 2.78 24.83 7.93
CA VAL A 107 4.06 24.70 7.19
C VAL A 107 5.22 24.27 8.10
N ASP A 108 5.22 24.72 9.36
CA ASP A 108 6.24 24.37 10.35
C ASP A 108 6.03 22.99 11.02
N THR A 109 5.10 22.18 10.53
CA THR A 109 4.85 20.83 11.08
C THR A 109 6.10 19.97 10.99
N ARG A 110 6.49 19.37 12.12
CA ARG A 110 7.53 18.34 12.19
C ARG A 110 6.98 17.00 11.72
N LEU A 111 6.92 16.81 10.40
CA LEU A 111 6.43 15.59 9.77
C LEU A 111 7.54 14.54 9.65
N LEU A 112 7.28 13.32 10.13
CA LEU A 112 8.13 12.16 9.87
C LEU A 112 7.46 11.28 8.82
N ILE A 113 8.15 11.05 7.70
CA ILE A 113 7.77 10.10 6.68
C ILE A 113 8.59 8.83 6.89
N LEU A 114 7.91 7.71 7.15
CA LEU A 114 8.52 6.39 7.21
C LEU A 114 8.15 5.61 5.95
N GLU A 115 9.16 5.25 5.16
CA GLU A 115 9.02 4.45 3.95
C GLU A 115 9.67 3.08 4.16
N PHE A 116 8.93 2.01 3.91
CA PHE A 116 9.40 0.63 4.05
C PHE A 116 9.30 -0.10 2.71
N GLY A 117 10.40 -0.68 2.24
CA GLY A 117 10.43 -1.66 1.14
C GLY A 117 9.99 -1.13 -0.24
N ALA A 118 9.74 0.17 -0.40
CA ALA A 118 9.31 0.72 -1.68
C ALA A 118 10.50 0.79 -2.66
N GLY A 119 10.44 0.03 -3.76
CA GLY A 119 11.39 0.07 -4.87
C GLY A 119 10.92 0.94 -6.04
N PHE A 120 11.42 0.65 -7.24
CA PHE A 120 11.17 1.44 -8.46
C PHE A 120 10.15 0.86 -9.44
N ASN A 121 9.38 -0.17 -9.05
CA ASN A 121 8.29 -0.68 -9.90
C ASN A 121 7.17 0.36 -10.08
N THR A 122 6.79 1.04 -8.99
CA THR A 122 5.74 2.08 -9.00
C THR A 122 6.11 3.25 -8.06
N PRO A 123 7.24 3.94 -8.32
CA PRO A 123 7.80 4.94 -7.40
C PRO A 123 6.87 6.13 -7.16
N GLY A 124 5.98 6.43 -8.12
CA GLY A 124 4.95 7.46 -7.99
C GLY A 124 3.90 7.19 -6.92
N VAL A 125 3.82 5.97 -6.37
CA VAL A 125 2.85 5.63 -5.33
C VAL A 125 3.36 5.92 -3.93
N VAL A 126 4.63 5.66 -3.64
CA VAL A 126 5.18 5.79 -2.28
C VAL A 126 6.41 6.69 -2.25
N ARG A 127 7.42 6.38 -3.07
CA ARG A 127 8.73 7.06 -3.04
C ARG A 127 8.62 8.55 -3.33
N TRP A 128 8.11 8.91 -4.52
CA TRP A 128 8.04 10.31 -4.92
C TRP A 128 7.07 11.13 -4.06
N PRO A 129 5.91 10.60 -3.62
CA PRO A 129 5.09 11.29 -2.63
C PRO A 129 5.83 11.61 -1.33
N GLY A 130 6.56 10.65 -0.75
CA GLY A 130 7.34 10.88 0.48
C GLY A 130 8.42 11.95 0.30
N GLU A 131 9.13 11.90 -0.82
CA GLU A 131 10.13 12.91 -1.18
C GLU A 131 9.50 14.29 -1.42
N HIS A 132 8.36 14.36 -2.10
CA HIS A 132 7.62 15.59 -2.34
C HIS A 132 7.15 16.23 -1.03
N LEU A 133 6.60 15.44 -0.10
CA LEU A 133 6.23 15.92 1.24
C LEU A 133 7.45 16.46 2.01
N THR A 134 8.61 15.81 1.88
CA THR A 134 9.86 16.27 2.49
C THR A 134 10.35 17.59 1.91
N ARG A 135 10.10 17.84 0.61
CA ARG A 135 10.38 19.13 -0.04
C ARG A 135 9.40 20.21 0.44
N HIS A 136 8.13 19.85 0.56
CA HIS A 136 7.05 20.79 0.89
C HIS A 136 7.11 21.29 2.34
N PHE A 137 7.35 20.40 3.30
CA PHE A 137 7.43 20.75 4.72
C PHE A 137 8.90 20.98 5.13
N PRO A 138 9.32 22.22 5.47
CA PRO A 138 10.73 22.53 5.75
C PRO A 138 11.34 21.68 6.88
N HIS A 139 10.52 21.33 7.88
CA HIS A 139 10.92 20.53 9.04
C HIS A 139 10.63 19.03 8.88
N ALA A 140 10.15 18.58 7.72
CA ALA A 140 9.95 17.16 7.49
C ALA A 140 11.27 16.38 7.46
N ARG A 141 11.17 15.10 7.81
CA ARG A 141 12.24 14.11 7.70
C ARG A 141 11.71 12.85 7.05
N LEU A 142 12.52 12.23 6.19
CA LEU A 142 12.20 10.96 5.54
C LEU A 142 13.19 9.89 6.01
N VAL A 143 12.68 8.80 6.56
CA VAL A 143 13.44 7.58 6.85
C VAL A 143 13.04 6.54 5.82
N ARG A 144 14.01 6.06 5.03
CA ARG A 144 13.81 5.07 3.98
C ARG A 144 14.47 3.76 4.37
N VAL A 145 13.65 2.75 4.65
CA VAL A 145 14.07 1.42 5.07
C VAL A 145 13.94 0.49 3.88
N ASN A 146 15.07 0.12 3.28
CA ASN A 146 15.10 -0.74 2.11
C ASN A 146 16.49 -1.37 1.94
N SER A 147 16.57 -2.70 1.92
CA SER A 147 17.85 -3.43 1.78
C SER A 147 18.50 -3.31 0.40
N THR A 148 17.71 -3.04 -0.65
CA THR A 148 18.19 -3.02 -2.04
C THR A 148 18.19 -1.62 -2.66
N HIS A 149 17.25 -0.76 -2.25
CA HIS A 149 17.08 0.61 -2.76
C HIS A 149 17.00 1.66 -1.62
N PRO A 150 18.00 1.72 -0.71
CA PRO A 150 18.01 2.64 0.43
C PRO A 150 18.24 4.10 0.05
N GLU A 151 18.78 4.37 -1.14
CA GLU A 151 19.26 5.69 -1.54
C GLU A 151 18.17 6.77 -1.51
N THR A 152 18.60 8.00 -1.19
CA THR A 152 17.71 9.16 -1.07
C THR A 152 18.20 10.32 -1.95
N PRO A 153 17.31 11.20 -2.45
CA PRO A 153 17.70 12.31 -3.31
C PRO A 153 18.71 13.26 -2.66
N ALA A 154 19.69 13.73 -3.44
CA ALA A 154 20.76 14.60 -2.94
C ALA A 154 20.25 15.96 -2.43
N ASP A 155 19.19 16.50 -3.03
CA ASP A 155 18.57 17.77 -2.61
C ASP A 155 17.85 17.68 -1.24
N LEU A 156 17.66 16.47 -0.72
CA LEU A 156 17.10 16.21 0.59
C LEU A 156 18.16 15.86 1.65
N SER A 157 19.45 16.02 1.32
CA SER A 157 20.55 15.78 2.25
C SER A 157 20.36 16.53 3.59
N GLY A 158 20.66 15.85 4.69
CA GLY A 158 20.42 16.35 6.05
C GLY A 158 18.96 16.28 6.53
N ARG A 159 18.02 15.92 5.64
CA ARG A 159 16.61 15.68 5.99
C ARG A 159 16.16 14.25 5.73
N THR A 160 17.02 13.42 5.16
CA THR A 160 16.77 12.01 4.90
C THR A 160 17.68 11.11 5.70
N LEU A 161 17.20 9.91 6.00
CA LEU A 161 17.97 8.83 6.60
C LEU A 161 17.75 7.54 5.77
N PRO A 162 18.74 7.12 4.96
CA PRO A 162 18.73 5.82 4.33
C PRO A 162 19.06 4.73 5.36
N VAL A 163 18.27 3.66 5.40
CA VAL A 163 18.47 2.51 6.31
C VAL A 163 18.51 1.24 5.45
N PRO A 164 19.72 0.72 5.13
CA PRO A 164 19.91 -0.39 4.18
C PRO A 164 19.69 -1.76 4.83
N VAL A 165 18.51 -1.99 5.38
CA VAL A 165 18.14 -3.23 6.10
C VAL A 165 16.74 -3.69 5.69
N GLU A 166 16.42 -4.95 6.02
CA GLU A 166 15.06 -5.44 5.91
C GLU A 166 14.14 -4.78 6.94
N ALA A 167 12.88 -4.54 6.56
CA ALA A 167 11.93 -3.88 7.46
C ALA A 167 11.70 -4.66 8.76
N GLY A 168 11.70 -5.99 8.69
CA GLY A 168 11.57 -6.87 9.86
C GLY A 168 12.69 -6.63 10.87
N ASP A 169 13.94 -6.67 10.41
CA ASP A 169 15.13 -6.49 11.27
C ASP A 169 15.10 -5.15 12.02
N LEU A 170 14.71 -4.06 11.34
CA LEU A 170 14.58 -2.75 11.98
C LEU A 170 13.45 -2.76 13.02
N LEU A 171 12.28 -3.31 12.69
CA LEU A 171 11.15 -3.34 13.60
C LEU A 171 11.45 -4.19 14.84
N ASP A 172 12.12 -5.33 14.68
CA ASP A 172 12.58 -6.15 15.80
C ASP A 172 13.56 -5.36 16.69
N ALA A 173 14.56 -4.70 16.10
CA ALA A 173 15.51 -3.89 16.84
C ALA A 173 14.87 -2.72 17.63
N LEU A 174 13.77 -2.15 17.11
CA LEU A 174 13.04 -1.05 17.76
C LEU A 174 12.01 -1.51 18.80
N THR A 175 11.60 -2.77 18.76
CA THR A 175 10.57 -3.33 19.66
C THR A 175 11.16 -4.19 20.77
N LEU A 176 12.43 -4.57 20.67
CA LEU A 176 13.19 -5.08 21.81
C LEU A 176 13.22 -4.01 22.91
N PRO A 177 13.06 -4.39 24.20
CA PRO A 177 13.29 -3.47 25.29
C PRO A 177 14.72 -2.94 25.16
N HIS A 178 14.89 -1.64 24.93
CA HIS A 178 16.18 -1.03 25.14
C HIS A 178 16.54 -1.33 26.59
N LEU A 179 17.57 -2.16 26.81
CA LEU A 179 18.28 -2.15 28.08
C LEU A 179 18.72 -0.70 28.25
N THR A 180 18.06 0.04 29.13
CA THR A 180 18.56 1.32 29.59
C THR A 180 20.00 1.07 30.02
N PRO A 181 21.01 1.75 29.44
CA PRO A 181 22.38 1.60 29.91
C PRO A 181 22.37 1.80 31.42
N ASP A 182 22.96 0.86 32.15
CA ASP A 182 23.01 0.94 33.60
C ASP A 182 23.74 2.25 33.94
N PRO A 183 23.10 3.19 34.65
CA PRO A 183 23.75 4.44 35.02
C PRO A 183 24.99 4.25 35.92
N THR A 184 25.29 3.00 36.33
CA THR A 184 26.48 2.64 37.11
C THR A 184 27.67 2.17 36.26
N GLU A 185 27.52 1.89 34.96
CA GLU A 185 28.68 1.65 34.09
C GLU A 185 29.39 2.97 33.77
N THR A 186 30.43 3.25 34.55
CA THR A 186 31.38 4.36 34.31
C THR A 186 32.48 3.85 33.35
N PRO A 187 33.07 4.69 32.47
CA PRO A 187 33.97 4.25 31.39
C PRO A 187 35.24 3.54 31.84
#